data_AF-A0A1C5X985-F1
#
_entry.id   AF-A0A1C5X985-F1
#
_cell.length_a   1.000
_cell.length_b   1.000
_cell.length_c   1.000
_cell.angle_alpha   90.00
_cell.angle_beta   90.00
_cell.angle_gamma   90.00
#
_symmetry.space_group_name_H-M   'P 1'
#
loop_
_entity.id
_entity.type
_entity.pdbx_description
1 polymer ?
#
loop_
_entity_poly.entity_id
_entity_poly.type
_entity_poly.pdbx_seq_one_letter_code
_entity_poly.pdbx_strand_id
1 'polypeptide(L)'
;MKYIKLIIAVLITCIAIYIYSGFFGNPIEYLKVKHAFEDYIDKNYDGKLEIEAIKFNFKTGGFYAQVGDGNYKTNSYLDYYYDGSIGDGYYQDTITNMQDEINNYISYNIEKETGIKRYYMILEPTINIKQYKYKVNDFYSGEELIDLTLELGYTYDFEEKSTNKSEKDKFPYKNKDEFIKDTYKIVKSLKKINYDFSNVTIYSFKEDGNNAYEVNIKNLNDIKSENDLDKIIKNVDYSK
;
A
#
# COMPACT_ATOMS: atom_id res chain seq x y z
N MET A 1 -12.79 -63.33 -0.15
CA MET A 1 -12.52 -62.46 -1.34
C MET A 1 -13.47 -61.27 -1.48
N LYS A 2 -14.80 -61.41 -1.36
CA LYS A 2 -15.76 -60.30 -1.55
C LYS A 2 -15.53 -59.12 -0.59
N TYR A 3 -15.27 -59.40 0.69
CA TYR A 3 -14.98 -58.39 1.72
C TYR A 3 -13.61 -57.71 1.55
N ILE A 4 -12.59 -58.43 1.09
CA ILE A 4 -11.25 -57.85 0.81
C ILE A 4 -11.33 -56.85 -0.35
N LYS A 5 -12.07 -57.17 -1.41
CA LYS A 5 -12.31 -56.25 -2.53
C LYS A 5 -13.07 -54.99 -2.09
N LEU A 6 -14.05 -55.13 -1.19
CA LEU A 6 -14.79 -54.01 -0.62
C LEU A 6 -13.88 -53.10 0.22
N ILE A 7 -13.06 -53.67 1.09
CA ILE A 7 -12.11 -52.90 1.92
C ILE A 7 -11.13 -52.13 1.06
N ILE A 8 -10.55 -52.77 0.04
CA ILE A 8 -9.63 -52.11 -0.91
C ILE A 8 -10.33 -50.97 -1.66
N ALA A 9 -11.57 -51.17 -2.12
CA ALA A 9 -12.34 -50.13 -2.79
C ALA A 9 -12.61 -48.91 -1.89
N VAL A 10 -12.98 -49.14 -0.62
CA VAL A 10 -13.17 -48.06 0.36
C VAL A 10 -11.87 -47.30 0.60
N LEU A 11 -10.75 -48.01 0.77
CA LEU A 11 -9.45 -47.40 1.06
C LEU A 11 -8.94 -46.55 -0.11
N ILE A 12 -9.06 -47.04 -1.35
CA ILE A 12 -8.75 -46.26 -2.57
C ILE A 12 -9.65 -45.03 -2.67
N THR A 13 -10.93 -45.16 -2.34
CA THR A 13 -11.88 -44.02 -2.36
C THR A 13 -11.49 -42.96 -1.33
N CYS A 14 -11.14 -43.36 -0.10
CA CYS A 14 -10.67 -42.43 0.92
C CYS A 14 -9.38 -41.70 0.51
N ILE A 15 -8.41 -42.42 -0.09
CA ILE A 15 -7.18 -41.81 -0.61
C ILE A 15 -7.49 -40.84 -1.75
N ALA A 16 -8.38 -41.20 -2.68
CA ALA A 16 -8.78 -40.33 -3.77
C ALA A 16 -9.45 -39.05 -3.27
N ILE A 17 -10.32 -39.14 -2.26
CA ILE A 17 -10.95 -37.98 -1.61
C ILE A 17 -9.90 -37.12 -0.90
N TYR A 18 -8.95 -37.74 -0.20
CA TYR A 18 -7.86 -37.03 0.48
C TYR A 18 -6.98 -36.27 -0.51
N ILE A 19 -6.57 -36.91 -1.60
CA ILE A 19 -5.78 -36.28 -2.66
C ILE A 19 -6.59 -35.15 -3.33
N TYR A 20 -7.85 -35.41 -3.70
CA TYR A 20 -8.72 -34.40 -4.31
C TYR A 20 -8.88 -33.18 -3.40
N SER A 21 -9.15 -33.38 -2.11
CA SER A 21 -9.31 -32.29 -1.14
C SER A 21 -8.01 -31.50 -0.96
N GLY A 22 -6.84 -32.15 -1.08
CA GLY A 22 -5.54 -31.47 -1.05
C GLY A 22 -5.25 -30.59 -2.28
N PHE A 23 -5.87 -30.88 -3.43
CA PHE A 23 -5.67 -30.09 -4.67
C PHE A 23 -6.79 -29.09 -4.94
N PHE A 24 -8.01 -29.36 -4.48
CA PHE A 24 -9.22 -28.61 -4.84
C PHE A 24 -9.99 -28.07 -3.62
N GLY A 25 -9.51 -28.35 -2.41
CA GLY A 25 -10.19 -28.02 -1.16
C GLY A 25 -11.36 -28.95 -0.85
N ASN A 26 -11.80 -28.94 0.40
CA ASN A 26 -12.94 -29.73 0.84
C ASN A 26 -14.26 -29.07 0.38
N PRO A 27 -15.18 -29.78 -0.30
CA PRO A 27 -16.47 -29.23 -0.72
C PRO A 27 -17.33 -28.63 0.40
N ILE A 28 -17.25 -29.17 1.62
CA ILE A 28 -17.96 -28.63 2.80
C ILE A 28 -17.37 -27.28 3.19
N GLU A 29 -16.03 -27.20 3.17
CA GLU A 29 -15.31 -25.97 3.47
C GLU A 29 -15.55 -24.91 2.39
N TYR A 30 -15.59 -25.31 1.12
CA TYR A 30 -15.97 -24.43 0.02
C TYR A 30 -17.32 -23.74 0.25
N LEU A 31 -18.35 -24.48 0.67
CA LEU A 31 -19.67 -23.90 0.95
C LEU A 31 -19.63 -22.92 2.12
N LYS A 32 -18.90 -23.27 3.19
CA LYS A 32 -18.69 -22.38 4.33
C LYS A 32 -17.98 -21.09 3.91
N VAL A 33 -16.92 -21.20 3.12
CA VAL A 33 -16.15 -20.06 2.63
C VAL A 33 -16.97 -19.18 1.70
N LYS A 34 -17.76 -19.79 0.80
CA LYS A 34 -18.65 -19.05 -0.09
C LYS A 34 -19.60 -18.15 0.71
N HIS A 35 -20.26 -18.69 1.72
CA HIS A 35 -21.13 -17.89 2.58
C HIS A 35 -20.37 -16.83 3.37
N ALA A 36 -19.16 -17.12 3.85
CA ALA A 36 -18.34 -16.13 4.53
C ALA A 36 -17.99 -14.94 3.61
N PHE A 37 -17.68 -15.19 2.33
CA PHE A 37 -17.46 -14.12 1.36
C PHE A 37 -18.73 -13.33 1.05
N GLU A 38 -19.87 -14.02 0.84
CA GLU A 38 -21.17 -13.36 0.63
C GLU A 38 -21.53 -12.45 1.81
N ASP A 39 -21.45 -12.95 3.04
CA ASP A 39 -21.73 -12.18 4.27
C ASP A 39 -20.78 -10.98 4.42
N TYR A 40 -19.50 -11.15 4.06
CA TYR A 40 -18.52 -10.07 4.11
C TYR A 40 -18.82 -8.98 3.08
N ILE A 41 -19.20 -9.37 1.86
CA ILE A 41 -19.56 -8.46 0.79
C ILE A 41 -20.84 -7.69 1.16
N ASP A 42 -21.85 -8.37 1.69
CA ASP A 42 -23.09 -7.72 2.13
C ASP A 42 -22.82 -6.71 3.25
N LYS A 43 -21.97 -7.08 4.20
CA LYS A 43 -21.63 -6.23 5.35
C LYS A 43 -20.77 -5.02 4.99
N ASN A 44 -19.77 -5.19 4.13
CA ASN A 44 -18.74 -4.17 3.88
C ASN A 44 -18.89 -3.46 2.53
N TYR A 45 -19.72 -3.98 1.62
CA TYR A 45 -19.92 -3.47 0.27
C TYR A 45 -21.39 -3.29 -0.12
N ASP A 46 -22.34 -3.44 0.83
CA ASP A 46 -23.79 -3.42 0.58
C ASP A 46 -24.23 -4.39 -0.54
N GLY A 47 -23.53 -5.52 -0.70
CA GLY A 47 -23.84 -6.49 -1.76
C GLY A 47 -23.44 -6.04 -3.18
N LYS A 48 -22.70 -4.93 -3.33
CA LYS A 48 -22.35 -4.33 -4.63
C LYS A 48 -21.16 -4.98 -5.33
N LEU A 49 -20.41 -5.81 -4.61
CA LEU A 49 -19.25 -6.51 -5.15
C LEU A 49 -19.66 -7.92 -5.60
N GLU A 50 -19.34 -8.30 -6.82
CA GLU A 50 -19.69 -9.60 -7.39
C GLU A 50 -18.55 -10.60 -7.18
N ILE A 51 -18.89 -11.82 -6.76
CA ILE A 51 -17.96 -12.95 -6.74
C ILE A 51 -17.91 -13.57 -8.14
N GLU A 52 -16.81 -13.37 -8.85
CA GLU A 52 -16.61 -13.94 -10.20
C GLU A 52 -16.24 -15.43 -10.14
N ALA A 53 -15.37 -15.79 -9.20
CA ALA A 53 -14.91 -17.17 -9.01
C ALA A 53 -14.37 -17.38 -7.60
N ILE A 54 -14.61 -18.55 -7.01
CA ILE A 54 -13.93 -19.00 -5.79
C ILE A 54 -12.96 -20.10 -6.17
N LYS A 55 -11.70 -19.94 -5.78
CA LYS A 55 -10.59 -20.83 -6.14
C LYS A 55 -9.88 -21.31 -4.87
N PHE A 56 -9.40 -22.54 -4.90
CA PHE A 56 -8.55 -23.08 -3.85
C PHE A 56 -7.07 -22.87 -4.21
N ASN A 57 -6.29 -22.35 -3.26
CA ASN A 57 -4.85 -22.22 -3.40
C ASN A 57 -4.17 -23.36 -2.63
N PHE A 58 -3.75 -24.40 -3.34
CA PHE A 58 -3.10 -25.56 -2.73
C PHE A 58 -1.77 -25.22 -2.02
N LYS A 59 -1.11 -24.10 -2.36
CA LYS A 59 0.14 -23.70 -1.72
C LYS A 59 -0.10 -23.15 -0.31
N THR A 60 -1.17 -22.39 -0.13
CA THR A 60 -1.53 -21.81 1.17
C THR A 60 -2.54 -22.68 1.92
N GLY A 61 -3.19 -23.62 1.22
CA GLY A 61 -4.28 -24.45 1.73
C GLY A 61 -5.56 -23.66 2.03
N GLY A 62 -5.71 -22.47 1.46
CA GLY A 62 -6.84 -21.57 1.66
C GLY A 62 -7.65 -21.34 0.39
N PHE A 63 -8.85 -20.78 0.55
CA PHE A 63 -9.69 -20.35 -0.56
C PHE A 63 -9.58 -18.84 -0.74
N TYR A 64 -9.73 -18.38 -1.98
CA TYR A 64 -9.86 -16.96 -2.30
C TYR A 64 -10.99 -16.76 -3.31
N ALA A 65 -11.69 -15.64 -3.20
CA ALA A 65 -12.69 -15.19 -4.16
C ALA A 65 -12.08 -14.11 -5.05
N GLN A 66 -12.12 -14.31 -6.36
CA GLN A 66 -11.94 -13.23 -7.32
C GLN A 66 -13.21 -12.39 -7.32
N VAL A 67 -13.05 -11.08 -7.17
CA VAL A 67 -14.16 -10.15 -6.99
C VAL A 67 -14.05 -8.94 -7.92
N GLY A 68 -15.19 -8.42 -8.33
CA GLY A 68 -15.28 -7.26 -9.24
C GLY A 68 -16.60 -6.51 -9.08
N ASP A 69 -16.70 -5.33 -9.69
CA ASP A 69 -17.87 -4.46 -9.60
C ASP A 69 -18.79 -4.55 -10.85
N GLY A 70 -18.66 -5.64 -11.61
CA GLY A 70 -19.41 -5.93 -12.83
C GLY A 70 -19.01 -5.10 -14.06
N ASN A 71 -18.23 -4.03 -13.90
CA ASN A 71 -17.86 -3.13 -15.01
C ASN A 71 -16.45 -3.36 -15.55
N TYR A 72 -15.54 -3.92 -14.73
CA TYR A 72 -14.17 -4.24 -15.15
C TYR A 72 -13.64 -5.47 -14.41
N LYS A 73 -12.88 -6.32 -15.11
CA LYS A 73 -12.14 -7.43 -14.48
C LYS A 73 -10.98 -6.86 -13.66
N THR A 74 -11.24 -6.51 -12.42
CA THR A 74 -10.19 -6.32 -11.42
C THR A 74 -9.58 -7.68 -11.10
N ASN A 75 -8.25 -7.76 -10.98
CA ASN A 75 -7.58 -8.97 -10.49
C ASN A 75 -7.61 -9.06 -8.95
N SER A 76 -8.43 -8.22 -8.31
CA SER A 76 -8.57 -8.15 -6.87
C SER A 76 -9.27 -9.38 -6.32
N TYR A 77 -8.94 -9.69 -5.07
CA TYR A 77 -9.39 -10.91 -4.42
C TYR A 77 -9.75 -10.66 -2.95
N LEU A 78 -10.63 -11.51 -2.43
CA LEU A 78 -10.83 -11.71 -1.01
C LEU A 78 -10.16 -13.03 -0.62
N ASP A 79 -9.25 -13.00 0.35
CA ASP A 79 -8.60 -14.21 0.89
C ASP A 79 -9.36 -14.71 2.12
N TYR A 80 -9.57 -16.02 2.23
CA TYR A 80 -10.09 -16.64 3.44
C TYR A 80 -8.95 -17.33 4.21
N TYR A 81 -8.64 -16.81 5.41
CA TYR A 81 -7.56 -17.32 6.25
C TYR A 81 -8.04 -18.43 7.20
N TYR A 82 -7.09 -19.20 7.74
CA TYR A 82 -7.36 -20.34 8.62
C TYR A 82 -8.13 -19.97 9.91
N ASP A 83 -7.95 -18.74 10.40
CA ASP A 83 -8.67 -18.22 11.57
C ASP A 83 -10.11 -17.77 11.25
N GLY A 84 -10.52 -17.87 9.97
CA GLY A 84 -11.82 -17.46 9.47
C GLY A 84 -11.93 -15.97 9.16
N SER A 85 -10.83 -15.21 9.27
CA SER A 85 -10.79 -13.82 8.82
C SER A 85 -10.71 -13.71 7.30
N ILE A 86 -11.15 -12.56 6.79
CA ILE A 86 -11.13 -12.24 5.35
C ILE A 86 -10.11 -11.13 5.12
N GLY A 87 -9.11 -11.42 4.28
CA GLY A 87 -8.21 -10.43 3.72
C GLY A 87 -8.88 -9.75 2.53
N ASP A 88 -8.90 -8.42 2.51
CA ASP A 88 -9.61 -7.64 1.50
C ASP A 88 -8.62 -6.98 0.53
N GLY A 89 -8.24 -7.74 -0.50
CA GLY A 89 -7.37 -7.25 -1.56
C GLY A 89 -8.05 -6.17 -2.42
N TYR A 90 -9.37 -6.19 -2.57
CA TYR A 90 -10.09 -5.16 -3.34
C TYR A 90 -9.99 -3.78 -2.67
N TYR A 91 -10.23 -3.72 -1.36
CA TYR A 91 -10.04 -2.51 -0.58
C TYR A 91 -8.58 -2.04 -0.61
N GLN A 92 -7.64 -2.97 -0.44
CA GLN A 92 -6.22 -2.65 -0.47
C GLN A 92 -5.79 -2.08 -1.83
N ASP A 93 -6.17 -2.73 -2.93
CA ASP A 93 -5.89 -2.26 -4.29
C ASP A 93 -6.49 -0.86 -4.54
N THR A 94 -7.70 -0.61 -4.03
CA THR A 94 -8.34 0.71 -4.10
C THR A 94 -7.50 1.78 -3.41
N ILE A 95 -7.05 1.53 -2.18
CA ILE A 95 -6.19 2.45 -1.44
C ILE A 95 -4.87 2.66 -2.17
N THR A 96 -4.21 1.57 -2.59
CA THR A 96 -2.90 1.64 -3.25
C THR A 96 -2.98 2.45 -4.55
N ASN A 97 -3.99 2.23 -5.38
CA ASN A 97 -4.16 3.00 -6.61
C ASN A 97 -4.35 4.50 -6.33
N MET A 98 -5.15 4.86 -5.32
CA MET A 98 -5.33 6.26 -4.93
C MET A 98 -4.04 6.87 -4.35
N GLN A 99 -3.30 6.13 -3.52
CA GLN A 99 -2.02 6.57 -2.98
C GLN A 99 -0.98 6.78 -4.08
N ASP A 100 -0.94 5.91 -5.10
CA ASP A 100 -0.07 6.05 -6.27
C ASP A 100 -0.43 7.28 -7.10
N GLU A 101 -1.73 7.55 -7.28
CA GLU A 101 -2.19 8.78 -7.94
C GLU A 101 -1.76 10.03 -7.16
N ILE A 102 -2.02 10.06 -5.85
CA ILE A 102 -1.62 11.15 -4.95
C ILE A 102 -0.11 11.37 -5.02
N ASN A 103 0.68 10.29 -4.93
CA ASN A 103 2.14 10.33 -5.00
C ASN A 103 2.59 10.97 -6.32
N ASN A 104 2.07 10.49 -7.45
CA ASN A 104 2.40 11.03 -8.77
C ASN A 104 2.04 12.51 -8.91
N TYR A 105 0.88 12.91 -8.38
CA TYR A 105 0.43 14.29 -8.44
C TYR A 105 1.28 15.22 -7.54
N ILE A 106 1.54 14.82 -6.30
CA ILE A 106 2.35 15.61 -5.36
C ILE A 106 3.79 15.73 -5.87
N SER A 107 4.41 14.62 -6.27
CA SER A 107 5.79 14.60 -6.77
C SER A 107 5.96 15.45 -8.02
N TYR A 108 4.99 15.42 -8.95
CA TYR A 108 4.98 16.30 -10.12
C TYR A 108 4.98 17.79 -9.73
N ASN A 109 4.09 18.17 -8.82
CA ASN A 109 3.94 19.58 -8.43
C ASN A 109 5.19 20.06 -7.68
N ILE A 110 5.76 19.25 -6.78
CA ILE A 110 7.02 19.57 -6.11
C ILE A 110 8.15 19.75 -7.13
N GLU A 111 8.33 18.83 -8.08
CA GLU A 111 9.38 18.97 -9.09
C GLU A 111 9.20 20.25 -9.91
N LYS A 112 7.97 20.51 -10.36
CA LYS A 112 7.64 21.67 -11.18
C LYS A 112 7.90 23.00 -10.46
N GLU A 113 7.55 23.08 -9.18
CA GLU A 113 7.62 24.32 -8.38
C GLU A 113 9.00 24.54 -7.74
N THR A 114 9.74 23.47 -7.43
CA THR A 114 10.99 23.53 -6.66
C THR A 114 12.24 23.20 -7.47
N GLY A 115 12.09 22.46 -8.58
CA GLY A 115 13.19 21.88 -9.35
C GLY A 115 13.78 20.59 -8.76
N ILE A 116 13.34 20.16 -7.58
CA ILE A 116 13.77 18.90 -6.95
C ILE A 116 13.25 17.73 -7.77
N LYS A 117 14.15 16.88 -8.26
CA LYS A 117 13.78 15.78 -9.13
C LYS A 117 13.06 14.66 -8.40
N ARG A 118 12.09 14.01 -9.06
CA ARG A 118 11.29 12.92 -8.47
C ARG A 118 12.12 11.76 -7.97
N TYR A 119 13.22 11.43 -8.63
CA TYR A 119 14.13 10.37 -8.18
C TYR A 119 14.96 10.75 -6.93
N TYR A 120 14.76 11.94 -6.36
CA TYR A 120 15.29 12.29 -5.03
C TYR A 120 14.20 12.30 -3.94
N MET A 121 12.97 11.90 -4.29
CA MET A 121 11.82 11.94 -3.41
C MET A 121 11.22 10.54 -3.27
N ILE A 122 11.12 10.05 -2.04
CA ILE A 122 10.28 8.89 -1.73
C ILE A 122 9.07 9.44 -0.98
N LEU A 123 7.90 9.33 -1.58
CA LEU A 123 6.64 9.79 -0.99
C LEU A 123 5.81 8.59 -0.55
N GLU A 124 5.29 8.66 0.65
CA GLU A 124 4.40 7.65 1.22
C GLU A 124 3.14 8.37 1.72
N PRO A 125 2.20 8.74 0.81
CA PRO A 125 0.93 9.28 1.22
C PRO A 125 0.08 8.17 1.85
N THR A 126 -0.50 8.45 3.01
CA THR A 126 -1.45 7.56 3.69
C THR A 126 -2.81 8.22 3.76
N ILE A 127 -3.82 7.50 3.30
CA ILE A 127 -5.22 7.91 3.37
C ILE A 127 -6.02 6.84 4.09
N ASN A 128 -7.08 7.26 4.79
CA ASN A 128 -8.05 6.35 5.38
C ASN A 128 -9.39 6.58 4.70
N ILE A 129 -9.73 5.69 3.76
CA ILE A 129 -11.00 5.72 3.06
C ILE A 129 -11.98 4.80 3.77
N LYS A 130 -13.28 5.11 3.73
CA LYS A 130 -14.28 4.13 4.14
C LYS A 130 -14.30 3.00 3.10
N GLN A 131 -14.44 1.75 3.56
CA GLN A 131 -14.89 0.64 2.70
C GLN A 131 -16.17 1.09 1.95
N TYR A 132 -16.49 0.49 0.80
CA TYR A 132 -17.63 0.81 -0.09
C TYR A 132 -17.73 2.22 -0.70
N LYS A 133 -17.05 3.24 -0.16
CA LYS A 133 -17.14 4.61 -0.69
C LYS A 133 -16.54 4.71 -2.10
N TYR A 134 -15.51 3.92 -2.35
CA TYR A 134 -14.73 3.94 -3.58
C TYR A 134 -14.53 2.55 -4.16
N LYS A 135 -14.22 2.54 -5.45
CA LYS A 135 -13.89 1.39 -6.26
C LYS A 135 -12.42 1.43 -6.64
N VAL A 136 -11.87 0.27 -7.01
CA VAL A 136 -10.45 0.11 -7.40
C VAL A 136 -9.97 1.09 -8.46
N ASN A 137 -10.87 1.52 -9.37
CA ASN A 137 -10.53 2.45 -10.47
C ASN A 137 -10.98 3.89 -10.21
N ASP A 138 -11.51 4.20 -9.03
CA ASP A 138 -11.89 5.56 -8.70
C ASP A 138 -10.62 6.39 -8.47
N PHE A 139 -10.63 7.62 -8.98
CA PHE A 139 -9.62 8.61 -8.67
C PHE A 139 -9.82 9.14 -7.24
N TYR A 140 -8.73 9.60 -6.64
CA TYR A 140 -8.80 10.24 -5.34
C TYR A 140 -9.67 11.50 -5.38
N SER A 141 -10.72 11.55 -4.55
CA SER A 141 -11.70 12.64 -4.57
C SER A 141 -11.20 13.96 -3.96
N GLY A 142 -10.18 13.89 -3.10
CA GLY A 142 -9.72 15.01 -2.28
C GLY A 142 -10.47 15.18 -0.96
N GLU A 143 -11.44 14.32 -0.63
CA GLU A 143 -12.24 14.45 0.60
C GLU A 143 -11.53 13.94 1.86
N GLU A 144 -10.68 12.92 1.74
CA GLU A 144 -9.93 12.38 2.86
C GLU A 144 -8.72 13.26 3.22
N LEU A 145 -8.30 13.19 4.48
CA LEU A 145 -7.05 13.82 4.90
C LEU A 145 -5.88 12.92 4.54
N ILE A 146 -4.80 13.53 4.05
CA ILE A 146 -3.55 12.83 3.70
C ILE A 146 -2.55 12.99 4.86
N ASP A 147 -2.05 11.88 5.39
CA ASP A 147 -0.81 11.86 6.16
C ASP A 147 0.35 11.59 5.19
N LEU A 148 1.23 12.56 5.00
CA LEU A 148 2.29 12.49 4.01
C LEU A 148 3.65 12.33 4.69
N THR A 149 4.34 11.24 4.38
CA THR A 149 5.78 11.12 4.64
C THR A 149 6.54 11.37 3.34
N LEU A 150 7.55 12.24 3.40
CA LEU A 150 8.44 12.56 2.29
C LEU A 150 9.88 12.41 2.75
N GLU A 151 10.57 11.41 2.20
CA GLU A 151 12.01 11.31 2.29
C GLU A 151 12.65 12.07 1.13
N LEU A 152 13.58 12.96 1.45
CA LEU A 152 14.46 13.63 0.52
C LEU A 152 15.83 12.97 0.61
N GLY A 153 16.24 12.29 -0.45
CA GLY A 153 17.46 11.50 -0.37
C GLY A 153 17.79 10.74 -1.64
N TYR A 154 18.70 9.78 -1.49
CA TYR A 154 19.08 8.90 -2.57
C TYR A 154 18.02 7.83 -2.77
N THR A 155 17.45 7.72 -3.97
CA THR A 155 16.79 6.46 -4.34
C THR A 155 17.88 5.45 -4.68
N TYR A 156 18.04 4.44 -3.84
CA TYR A 156 19.00 3.37 -4.06
C TYR A 156 18.56 2.56 -5.29
N ASP A 157 19.15 2.82 -6.46
CA ASP A 157 18.90 2.01 -7.65
C ASP A 157 19.68 0.70 -7.52
N PHE A 158 18.98 -0.39 -7.19
CA PHE A 158 19.59 -1.71 -6.95
C PHE A 158 20.31 -2.25 -8.21
N GLU A 159 20.01 -1.72 -9.40
CA GLU A 159 20.62 -2.13 -10.67
C GLU A 159 22.00 -1.46 -10.96
N GLU A 160 22.39 -0.42 -10.23
CA GLU A 160 23.61 0.38 -10.53
C GLU A 160 24.94 -0.29 -10.14
N LYS A 161 24.93 -1.54 -9.63
CA LYS A 161 26.17 -2.30 -9.33
C LYS A 161 27.04 -2.63 -10.56
N SER A 162 26.58 -2.38 -11.79
CA SER A 162 27.25 -2.86 -13.00
C SER A 162 28.09 -1.82 -13.77
N THR A 163 28.03 -0.53 -13.44
CA THR A 163 28.79 0.50 -14.18
C THR A 163 29.54 1.45 -13.24
N ASN A 164 30.87 1.40 -13.28
CA ASN A 164 31.81 2.27 -12.55
C ASN A 164 31.78 3.76 -13.01
N LYS A 165 30.60 4.39 -13.02
CA LYS A 165 30.39 5.83 -13.23
C LYS A 165 29.28 6.31 -12.29
N SER A 166 29.58 6.47 -11.00
CA SER A 166 28.67 7.12 -10.05
C SER A 166 28.75 8.64 -10.23
N GLU A 167 27.92 9.19 -11.12
CA GLU A 167 27.63 10.63 -11.14
C GLU A 167 26.24 10.95 -10.56
N LYS A 168 25.57 9.97 -9.93
CA LYS A 168 24.33 10.18 -9.15
C LYS A 168 24.55 10.30 -7.64
N ASP A 169 25.77 10.61 -7.21
CA ASP A 169 26.05 11.07 -5.84
C ASP A 169 25.78 12.60 -5.80
N LYS A 170 24.71 13.16 -5.23
CA LYS A 170 24.43 13.21 -3.79
C LYS A 170 23.04 13.84 -3.50
N PHE A 171 22.22 13.24 -2.62
CA PHE A 171 21.37 14.02 -1.71
C PHE A 171 21.46 13.58 -0.23
N PRO A 172 22.53 13.99 0.45
CA PRO A 172 22.55 14.27 1.87
C PRO A 172 22.82 15.78 2.06
N TYR A 173 21.88 16.48 2.69
CA TYR A 173 22.06 17.90 2.98
C TYR A 173 23.31 18.11 3.84
N LYS A 174 24.22 18.99 3.41
CA LYS A 174 25.49 19.23 4.11
C LYS A 174 25.28 19.83 5.49
N ASN A 175 24.20 20.58 5.62
CA ASN A 175 23.82 21.26 6.85
C ASN A 175 22.30 21.42 6.91
N LYS A 176 21.87 21.76 8.12
CA LYS A 176 20.48 22.04 8.48
C LYS A 176 19.84 23.13 7.60
N ASP A 177 20.59 24.18 7.26
CA ASP A 177 20.07 25.35 6.54
C ASP A 177 19.69 25.02 5.10
N GLU A 178 20.49 24.22 4.41
CA GLU A 178 20.18 23.71 3.06
C GLU A 178 18.89 22.88 3.08
N PHE A 179 18.74 21.98 4.06
CA PHE A 179 17.53 21.18 4.22
C PHE A 179 16.29 22.03 4.47
N ILE A 180 16.38 23.02 5.37
CA ILE A 180 15.27 23.94 5.69
C ILE A 180 14.83 24.72 4.46
N LYS A 181 15.79 25.21 3.67
CA LYS A 181 15.50 26.03 2.49
C LYS A 181 14.68 25.26 1.45
N ASP A 182 15.05 24.01 1.18
CA ASP A 182 14.31 23.17 0.23
C ASP A 182 13.00 22.65 0.81
N THR A 183 12.99 22.27 2.09
CA THR A 183 11.76 21.94 2.83
C THR A 183 10.75 23.08 2.76
N TYR A 184 11.18 24.33 2.90
CA TYR A 184 10.28 25.49 2.79
C TYR A 184 9.70 25.67 1.38
N LYS A 185 10.47 25.37 0.33
CA LYS A 185 9.94 25.36 -1.05
C LYS A 185 8.89 24.27 -1.23
N ILE A 186 9.15 23.07 -0.69
CA ILE A 186 8.21 21.94 -0.73
C ILE A 186 6.92 22.32 0.00
N VAL A 187 7.00 22.85 1.21
CA VAL A 187 5.83 23.32 1.97
C VAL A 187 5.01 24.35 1.18
N LYS A 188 5.67 25.29 0.50
CA LYS A 188 4.98 26.25 -0.39
C LYS A 188 4.32 25.57 -1.59
N SER A 189 4.93 24.54 -2.16
CA SER A 189 4.31 23.72 -3.21
C SER A 189 3.08 22.99 -2.68
N LEU A 190 3.18 22.30 -1.55
CA LEU A 190 2.08 21.55 -0.94
C LEU A 190 0.87 22.44 -0.62
N LYS A 191 1.09 23.68 -0.16
CA LYS A 191 0.01 24.66 0.07
C LYS A 191 -0.79 25.05 -1.17
N LYS A 192 -0.23 24.88 -2.37
CA LYS A 192 -0.91 25.19 -3.64
C LYS A 192 -1.70 23.99 -4.16
N ILE A 193 -1.42 22.80 -3.66
CA ILE A 193 -2.12 21.57 -4.01
C ILE A 193 -3.47 21.63 -3.31
N ASN A 194 -4.55 21.33 -4.05
CA ASN A 194 -5.92 21.33 -3.51
C ASN A 194 -6.22 20.03 -2.73
N TYR A 195 -5.33 19.65 -1.82
CA TYR A 195 -5.48 18.51 -0.92
C TYR A 195 -5.31 18.96 0.53
N ASP A 196 -6.09 18.34 1.41
CA ASP A 196 -5.99 18.58 2.85
C ASP A 196 -5.05 17.56 3.50
N PHE A 197 -4.04 18.06 4.22
CA PHE A 197 -3.05 17.25 4.91
C PHE A 197 -3.31 17.24 6.41
N SER A 198 -3.40 16.06 7.02
CA SER A 198 -3.48 15.89 8.48
C SER A 198 -2.13 16.05 9.15
N ASN A 199 -1.08 15.56 8.49
CA ASN A 199 0.29 15.60 8.93
C ASN A 199 1.21 15.53 7.72
N VAL A 200 2.33 16.25 7.78
CA VAL A 200 3.39 16.18 6.78
C VAL A 200 4.72 16.00 7.49
N THR A 201 5.33 14.83 7.35
CA THR A 201 6.69 14.54 7.81
C THR A 201 7.63 14.66 6.62
N ILE A 202 8.64 15.52 6.72
CA ILE A 202 9.69 15.64 5.71
C ILE A 202 11.02 15.36 6.39
N TYR A 203 11.79 14.42 5.85
CA TYR A 203 13.10 14.12 6.40
C TYR A 203 14.14 13.83 5.33
N SER A 204 15.40 13.87 5.74
CA SER A 204 16.54 13.49 4.91
C SER A 204 17.64 12.89 5.78
N PHE A 205 18.11 11.70 5.40
CA PHE A 205 19.23 11.05 6.07
C PHE A 205 20.54 11.83 5.86
N LYS A 206 21.35 11.85 6.91
CA LYS A 206 22.72 12.35 6.87
C LYS A 206 23.65 11.30 6.27
N GLU A 207 24.89 11.69 6.02
CA GLU A 207 25.92 10.80 5.46
C GLU A 207 26.18 9.54 6.33
N ASP A 208 25.83 9.57 7.62
CA ASP A 208 25.96 8.40 8.50
C ASP A 208 24.87 7.33 8.31
N GLY A 209 23.83 7.62 7.52
CA GLY A 209 22.72 6.71 7.22
C GLY A 209 21.80 6.37 8.41
N ASN A 210 22.06 6.93 9.60
CA ASN A 210 21.32 6.63 10.82
C ASN A 210 20.59 7.85 11.36
N ASN A 211 21.19 9.03 11.22
CA ASN A 211 20.60 10.27 11.68
C ASN A 211 19.95 11.00 10.51
N ALA A 212 18.79 11.62 10.75
CA ALA A 212 18.11 12.43 9.76
C ALA A 212 17.80 13.84 10.29
N TYR A 213 17.77 14.82 9.38
CA TYR A 213 17.03 16.05 9.62
C TYR A 213 15.55 15.75 9.37
N GLU A 214 14.69 16.06 10.33
CA GLU A 214 13.25 15.79 10.21
C GLU A 214 12.45 17.02 10.66
N VAL A 215 11.40 17.34 9.92
CA VAL A 215 10.30 18.21 10.38
C VAL A 215 8.99 17.44 10.34
N ASN A 216 8.14 17.67 11.35
CA ASN A 216 6.78 17.17 11.41
C ASN A 216 5.82 18.37 11.47
N ILE A 217 4.93 18.48 10.49
CA ILE A 217 4.07 19.64 10.27
C ILE A 217 2.61 19.18 10.32
N LYS A 218 1.90 19.51 11.40
CA LYS A 218 0.47 19.19 11.57
C LYS A 218 -0.47 20.07 10.76
N ASN A 219 -0.03 21.30 10.45
CA ASN A 219 -0.79 22.24 9.65
C ASN A 219 0.19 23.06 8.82
N LEU A 220 0.13 22.89 7.50
CA LEU A 220 1.02 23.61 6.58
C LEU A 220 0.91 25.13 6.76
N ASN A 221 -0.30 25.65 7.06
CA ASN A 221 -0.53 27.09 7.20
C ASN A 221 0.23 27.75 8.36
N ASP A 222 0.69 26.97 9.33
CA ASP A 222 1.49 27.48 10.45
C ASP A 222 2.92 27.84 10.02
N ILE A 223 3.41 27.27 8.92
CA ILE A 223 4.75 27.52 8.37
C ILE A 223 4.72 28.74 7.44
N LYS A 224 5.12 29.92 7.93
CA LYS A 224 5.10 31.18 7.16
C LYS A 224 6.48 31.59 6.65
N SER A 225 7.53 31.00 7.20
CA SER A 225 8.92 31.31 6.90
C SER A 225 9.85 30.13 7.17
N GLU A 226 11.08 30.19 6.67
CA GLU A 226 12.15 29.23 6.99
C GLU A 226 12.44 29.16 8.50
N ASN A 227 12.30 30.29 9.20
CA ASN A 227 12.48 30.36 10.66
C ASN A 227 11.44 29.55 11.44
N ASP A 228 10.25 29.30 10.87
CA ASP A 228 9.26 28.44 11.53
C ASP A 228 9.67 26.97 11.44
N LEU A 229 10.30 26.56 10.34
CA LEU A 229 10.89 25.22 10.19
C LEU A 229 12.12 25.06 11.10
N ASP A 230 12.95 26.09 11.21
CA ASP A 230 14.16 26.08 12.06
C ASP A 230 13.87 25.77 13.54
N LYS A 231 12.69 26.16 14.01
CA LYS A 231 12.21 25.92 15.38
C LYS A 231 11.71 24.50 15.64
N ILE A 232 11.20 23.82 14.60
CA ILE A 232 10.52 22.51 14.76
C ILE A 232 11.35 21.34 14.26
N ILE A 233 12.36 21.62 13.45
CA ILE A 233 13.32 20.63 12.95
C ILE A 233 14.06 19.91 14.08
N LYS A 234 14.26 18.62 13.88
CA LYS A 234 14.93 17.73 14.81
C LYS A 234 16.04 16.95 14.11
N ASN A 235 17.01 16.51 14.90
CA ASN A 235 17.91 15.43 14.51
C ASN A 235 17.37 14.14 15.13
N VAL A 236 16.92 13.21 14.29
CA VAL A 236 16.31 11.95 14.70
C VAL A 236 17.26 10.80 14.37
N ASP A 237 17.41 9.86 15.31
CA ASP A 237 18.24 8.66 15.18
C ASP A 237 17.34 7.45 14.88
N TYR A 238 17.49 6.88 13.67
CA TYR A 238 16.73 5.75 13.14
C TYR A 238 17.42 4.39 13.37
N SER A 239 18.55 4.36 14.08
CA SER A 239 19.26 3.10 14.38
C SER A 239 18.67 2.29 15.54
N LYS A 240 17.58 2.77 16.15
CA LYS A 240 16.99 2.22 17.38
C LYS A 240 15.63 1.59 17.17
#